data_AF-A0A524CE49-F1
#
_entry.id   AF-A0A524CE49-F1
#
_cell.length_a   1.000
_cell.length_b   1.000
_cell.length_c   1.000
_cell.angle_alpha   90.00
_cell.angle_beta   90.00
_cell.angle_gamma   90.00
#
_symmetry.space_group_name_H-M   'P 1'
#
loop_
_entity.id
_entity.type
_entity.pdbx_description
1 polymer ?
#
loop_
_entity_poly.entity_id
_entity_poly.type
_entity_poly.pdbx_seq_one_letter_code
_entity_poly.pdbx_strand_id
1 'polypeptide(L)'
;MSLTEDLLSTGFMNLSLKYFSTEKQIKKAKRRGYKIIGSMFPILNEVIFATKAIPLFLPRLPVSGQKYDDVSRMLSGTKLAGDLLGDNLLSKGLGVASKVVSLDNVILNQLDQVYDNYKKYVEICEKSDKYFIPCFGTKLYYGAILDHSKVIDANLSFGTRCMSLNKSFEIISRSVSKDIFVDIPNCKTETPHSLDYAYEQINSFKSALEDLAGPIDEEKIIRYTEVINQIKDLYIEFYNIFERSDYLPMPPNSFQHLFSLVNLSYVDLIDAPKYLRKNLDRLIKDLKDRVNEGNGYESSNSIKILLLPSFGGYDAELCNYAAQKDAYIFYSDWWFWRMLEPIDTKGDWIKNQAKYCIGVEKSWAYSENLVDQWIKMIDKLHFDGVIFNDITGCNAISATEYHLRKKLKDIPIVTTTFSNIGQNLEQLRTRIDALIELIRK
;
A
#
# COMPACT_ATOMS: atom_id res chain seq x y z
N MET A 1 1.09 2.68 28.33
CA MET A 1 -0.03 1.88 27.79
C MET A 1 0.60 0.83 26.90
N SER A 2 0.43 -0.46 27.17
CA SER A 2 1.03 -1.48 26.30
C SER A 2 0.27 -1.48 24.98
N LEU A 3 1.02 -1.46 23.87
CA LEU A 3 0.53 -1.55 22.48
C LEU A 3 -0.35 -2.79 22.20
N THR A 4 -0.48 -3.68 23.19
CA THR A 4 -0.83 -5.08 23.08
C THR A 4 -2.32 -5.36 22.99
N GLU A 5 -3.21 -4.62 23.67
CA GLU A 5 -4.66 -4.93 23.65
C GLU A 5 -5.38 -4.25 22.48
N ASP A 6 -4.89 -3.08 22.06
CA ASP A 6 -5.53 -2.27 21.03
C ASP A 6 -5.45 -2.90 19.63
N LEU A 7 -4.50 -3.80 19.36
CA LEU A 7 -4.31 -4.40 18.04
C LEU A 7 -4.77 -5.86 17.93
N LEU A 8 -5.28 -6.46 19.01
CA LEU A 8 -5.73 -7.86 19.01
C LEU A 8 -7.12 -8.04 18.38
N SER A 9 -7.29 -7.61 17.14
CA SER A 9 -8.43 -8.00 16.31
C SER A 9 -8.10 -9.26 15.51
N THR A 10 -9.07 -10.15 15.35
CA THR A 10 -8.85 -11.39 14.57
C THR A 10 -8.51 -11.06 13.11
N GLY A 11 -9.11 -9.99 12.58
CA GLY A 11 -8.81 -9.49 11.24
C GLY A 11 -7.34 -9.08 11.08
N PHE A 12 -6.82 -8.23 11.96
CA PHE A 12 -5.44 -7.76 11.92
C PHE A 12 -4.42 -8.91 12.02
N MET A 13 -4.65 -9.83 12.96
CA MET A 13 -3.78 -10.99 13.16
C MET A 13 -3.69 -11.87 11.92
N ASN A 14 -4.84 -12.18 11.31
CA ASN A 14 -4.90 -12.98 10.10
C ASN A 14 -4.19 -12.30 8.92
N LEU A 15 -4.41 -11.00 8.73
CA LEU A 15 -3.72 -10.22 7.70
C LEU A 15 -2.21 -10.23 7.91
N SER A 16 -1.74 -10.03 9.15
CA SER A 16 -0.32 -10.03 9.50
C SER A 16 0.33 -11.38 9.17
N LEU A 17 -0.26 -12.49 9.64
CA LEU A 17 0.25 -13.84 9.38
C LEU A 17 0.32 -14.18 7.89
N LYS A 18 -0.69 -13.73 7.14
CA LYS A 18 -0.72 -13.89 5.69
C LYS A 18 0.32 -13.01 5.02
N TYR A 19 0.47 -11.75 5.42
CA TYR A 19 1.47 -10.83 4.87
C TYR A 19 2.90 -11.36 5.05
N PHE A 20 3.28 -11.78 6.26
CA PHE A 20 4.65 -12.23 6.56
C PHE A 20 4.98 -13.67 6.12
N SER A 21 4.01 -14.43 5.61
CA SER A 21 4.25 -15.78 5.08
C SER A 21 4.55 -15.82 3.57
N THR A 22 4.95 -14.70 2.96
CA THR A 22 5.14 -14.51 1.50
C THR A 22 5.94 -15.62 0.84
N GLU A 23 7.11 -15.97 1.39
CA GLU A 23 7.98 -17.00 0.83
C GLU A 23 7.28 -18.37 0.72
N LYS A 24 6.47 -18.72 1.74
CA LYS A 24 5.71 -19.98 1.76
C LYS A 24 4.60 -19.95 0.72
N GLN A 25 3.95 -18.80 0.55
CA GLN A 25 2.90 -18.59 -0.45
C GLN A 25 3.45 -18.75 -1.87
N ILE A 26 4.57 -18.10 -2.18
CA ILE A 26 5.26 -18.21 -3.47
C ILE A 26 5.69 -19.65 -3.75
N LYS A 27 6.33 -20.32 -2.78
CA LYS A 27 6.72 -21.74 -2.93
C LYS A 27 5.52 -22.63 -3.24
N LYS A 28 4.39 -22.41 -2.56
CA LYS A 28 3.13 -23.13 -2.81
C LYS A 28 2.54 -22.82 -4.17
N ALA A 29 2.55 -21.56 -4.60
CA ALA A 29 2.07 -21.11 -5.90
C ALA A 29 2.88 -21.75 -7.04
N LYS A 30 4.21 -21.67 -6.99
CA LYS A 30 5.12 -22.29 -7.98
C LYS A 30 4.93 -23.81 -8.08
N ARG A 31 4.78 -24.51 -6.95
CA ARG A 31 4.47 -25.97 -6.94
C ARG A 31 3.14 -26.32 -7.61
N ARG A 32 2.19 -25.40 -7.62
CA ARG A 32 0.88 -25.54 -8.29
C ARG A 32 0.91 -25.06 -9.75
N GLY A 33 2.08 -24.65 -10.25
CA GLY A 33 2.25 -24.16 -11.61
C GLY A 33 1.76 -22.72 -11.82
N TYR A 34 1.60 -21.93 -10.75
CA TYR A 34 1.31 -20.50 -10.89
C TYR A 34 2.57 -19.72 -11.27
N LYS A 35 2.36 -18.72 -12.13
CA LYS A 35 3.34 -17.70 -12.49
C LYS A 35 3.35 -16.56 -11.49
N ILE A 36 4.52 -15.99 -11.23
CA ILE A 36 4.68 -14.86 -10.32
C ILE A 36 4.98 -13.62 -11.15
N ILE A 37 4.12 -12.60 -11.06
CA ILE A 37 4.29 -11.34 -11.77
C ILE A 37 4.68 -10.26 -10.77
N GLY A 38 5.89 -9.72 -10.87
CA GLY A 38 6.30 -8.56 -10.09
C GLY A 38 5.46 -7.35 -10.49
N SER A 39 4.86 -6.64 -9.53
CA SER A 39 4.15 -5.38 -9.80
C SER A 39 4.46 -4.34 -8.72
N MET A 40 4.64 -3.09 -9.14
CA MET A 40 4.79 -1.93 -8.25
C MET A 40 3.43 -1.33 -7.85
N PHE A 41 2.39 -1.54 -8.65
CA PHE A 41 1.08 -0.90 -8.49
C PHE A 41 -0.06 -1.92 -8.44
N PRO A 42 -1.15 -1.64 -7.70
CA PRO A 42 -2.37 -2.46 -7.67
C PRO A 42 -3.25 -2.22 -8.91
N ILE A 43 -2.68 -2.31 -10.11
CA ILE A 43 -3.37 -2.12 -11.39
C ILE A 43 -3.43 -3.47 -12.12
N LEU A 44 -4.59 -3.80 -12.70
CA LEU A 44 -4.85 -5.05 -13.44
C LEU A 44 -4.73 -6.34 -12.61
N ASN A 45 -4.72 -6.24 -11.27
CA ASN A 45 -4.64 -7.38 -10.36
C ASN A 45 -5.78 -8.40 -10.61
N GLU A 46 -7.01 -7.92 -10.84
CA GLU A 46 -8.18 -8.74 -11.18
C GLU A 46 -7.97 -9.59 -12.43
N VAL A 47 -7.29 -9.05 -13.44
CA VAL A 47 -6.98 -9.78 -14.68
C VAL A 47 -5.88 -10.80 -14.43
N ILE A 48 -4.85 -10.46 -13.66
CA ILE A 48 -3.79 -11.40 -13.26
C ILE A 48 -4.37 -12.59 -12.50
N PHE A 49 -5.19 -12.33 -11.47
CA PHE A 49 -5.82 -13.37 -10.65
C PHE A 49 -6.81 -14.27 -11.44
N ALA A 50 -7.33 -13.79 -12.58
CA ALA A 50 -8.18 -14.59 -13.47
C ALA A 50 -7.41 -15.69 -14.23
N THR A 51 -6.07 -15.69 -14.17
CA THR A 51 -5.20 -16.68 -14.82
C THR A 51 -4.48 -17.58 -13.81
N LYS A 52 -3.56 -18.43 -14.28
CA LYS A 52 -2.59 -19.12 -13.40
C LYS A 52 -1.40 -18.22 -13.05
N ALA A 53 -1.66 -16.97 -12.69
CA ALA A 53 -0.65 -16.03 -12.21
C ALA A 53 -1.10 -15.35 -10.91
N ILE A 54 -0.13 -14.82 -10.16
CA ILE A 54 -0.37 -13.95 -9.02
C ILE A 54 0.53 -12.71 -9.10
N PRO A 55 0.02 -11.51 -8.77
CA PRO A 55 0.85 -10.33 -8.59
C PRO A 55 1.67 -10.46 -7.31
N LEU A 56 2.85 -9.86 -7.29
CA LEU A 56 3.73 -9.79 -6.14
C LEU A 56 4.38 -8.41 -6.05
N PHE A 57 4.14 -7.71 -4.95
CA PHE A 57 4.91 -6.52 -4.62
C PHE A 57 6.25 -6.99 -4.04
N LEU A 58 7.29 -6.99 -4.88
CA LEU A 58 8.60 -7.56 -4.53
C LEU A 58 9.20 -7.03 -3.21
N PRO A 59 9.10 -5.72 -2.88
CA PRO A 59 9.58 -5.23 -1.59
C PRO A 59 8.91 -5.86 -0.36
N ARG A 60 7.77 -6.56 -0.51
CA ARG A 60 7.17 -7.37 0.57
C ARG A 60 8.07 -8.55 0.98
N LEU A 61 8.94 -9.05 0.10
CA LEU A 61 9.87 -10.12 0.45
C LEU A 61 10.95 -9.61 1.40
N PRO A 62 11.41 -10.45 2.35
CA PRO A 62 12.65 -10.15 3.05
C PRO A 62 13.83 -10.19 2.08
N VAL A 63 14.84 -9.36 2.33
CA VAL A 63 16.08 -9.38 1.54
C VAL A 63 16.70 -10.78 1.58
N SER A 64 17.29 -11.24 0.47
CA SER A 64 17.90 -12.57 0.37
C SER A 64 18.82 -12.87 1.55
N GLY A 65 18.65 -14.06 2.13
CA GLY A 65 19.37 -14.49 3.31
C GLY A 65 18.71 -14.06 4.64
N GLN A 66 17.74 -13.15 4.61
CA GLN A 66 16.89 -12.83 5.76
C GLN A 66 15.56 -13.56 5.66
N LYS A 67 14.88 -13.67 6.80
CA LYS A 67 13.52 -14.20 6.90
C LYS A 67 12.76 -13.29 7.84
N TYR A 68 11.46 -13.15 7.61
CA TYR A 68 10.59 -12.76 8.69
C TYR A 68 10.65 -13.83 9.76
N ASP A 69 10.66 -13.43 11.02
CA ASP A 69 10.54 -14.39 12.12
C ASP A 69 9.33 -15.31 11.89
N ASP A 70 9.49 -16.60 12.14
CA ASP A 70 8.45 -17.56 11.79
C ASP A 70 7.35 -17.51 12.86
N VAL A 71 6.50 -16.47 12.80
CA VAL A 71 5.31 -16.30 13.65
C VAL A 71 4.47 -17.58 13.62
N SER A 72 4.45 -18.28 12.48
CA SER A 72 3.77 -19.56 12.33
C SER A 72 4.44 -20.71 13.10
N ARG A 73 5.77 -20.68 13.33
CA ARG A 73 6.45 -21.58 14.28
C ARG A 73 6.12 -21.22 15.73
N MET A 74 6.06 -19.95 16.07
CA MET A 74 5.66 -19.51 17.41
C MET A 74 4.21 -19.91 17.72
N LEU A 75 3.32 -19.83 16.72
CA LEU A 75 1.93 -20.28 16.82
C LEU A 75 1.73 -21.79 16.69
N SER A 76 2.69 -22.55 16.17
CA SER A 76 2.62 -24.03 16.11
C SER A 76 3.28 -24.73 17.30
N GLY A 77 4.15 -24.05 18.05
CA GLY A 77 4.65 -24.51 19.36
C GLY A 77 3.63 -24.37 20.49
N THR A 78 2.61 -23.53 20.30
CA THR A 78 1.40 -23.54 21.12
C THR A 78 0.42 -24.55 20.51
N LYS A 79 -0.36 -25.28 21.32
CA LYS A 79 -1.41 -26.25 20.87
C LYS A 79 -2.56 -25.59 20.06
N LEU A 80 -2.30 -24.49 19.34
CA LEU A 80 -3.22 -23.70 18.53
C LEU A 80 -3.26 -24.14 17.06
N ALA A 81 -2.29 -24.95 16.61
CA ALA A 81 -2.21 -25.40 15.22
C ALA A 81 -3.38 -26.27 14.74
N GLY A 82 -4.17 -26.84 15.66
CA GLY A 82 -5.36 -27.64 15.32
C GLY A 82 -6.59 -26.78 14.93
N ASP A 83 -6.70 -25.57 15.48
CA ASP A 83 -7.97 -24.81 15.50
C ASP A 83 -7.87 -23.37 14.97
N LEU A 84 -6.71 -22.96 14.44
CA LEU A 84 -6.44 -21.64 13.82
C LEU A 84 -7.27 -21.34 12.54
N LEU A 85 -8.22 -22.21 12.19
CA LEU A 85 -9.13 -22.10 11.05
C LEU A 85 -10.62 -22.05 11.45
N GLY A 86 -10.94 -22.04 12.76
CA GLY A 86 -12.32 -21.99 13.27
C GLY A 86 -12.63 -20.73 14.09
N ASP A 87 -13.81 -20.14 13.85
CA ASP A 87 -14.24 -18.85 14.45
C ASP A 87 -14.50 -18.89 15.98
N ASN A 88 -14.58 -20.07 16.62
CA ASN A 88 -15.02 -20.20 18.02
C ASN A 88 -13.92 -20.43 19.08
N LEU A 89 -12.64 -20.60 18.68
CA LEU A 89 -11.54 -20.91 19.62
C LEU A 89 -10.45 -19.83 19.68
N LEU A 90 -10.45 -18.88 18.75
CA LEU A 90 -9.52 -17.74 18.74
C LEU A 90 -9.68 -16.86 19.98
N SER A 91 -10.90 -16.59 20.46
CA SER A 91 -11.12 -15.75 21.65
C SER A 91 -10.56 -16.36 22.94
N LYS A 92 -10.61 -17.69 23.09
CA LYS A 92 -10.04 -18.40 24.25
C LYS A 92 -8.54 -18.69 24.13
N GLY A 93 -8.06 -18.91 22.90
CA GLY A 93 -6.65 -19.16 22.60
C GLY A 93 -5.77 -17.90 22.64
N LEU A 94 -6.30 -16.77 22.18
CA LEU A 94 -5.61 -15.47 22.21
C LEU A 94 -5.28 -15.03 23.65
N GLY A 95 -6.17 -15.29 24.62
CA GLY A 95 -5.93 -14.97 26.03
C GLY A 95 -4.85 -15.81 26.73
N VAL A 96 -4.43 -16.93 26.12
CA VAL A 96 -3.35 -17.80 26.61
C VAL A 96 -2.05 -17.54 25.83
N ALA A 97 -2.14 -17.32 24.51
CA ALA A 97 -0.98 -16.99 23.68
C ALA A 97 -0.39 -15.61 24.02
N SER A 98 -1.23 -14.62 24.31
CA SER A 98 -0.79 -13.27 24.74
C SER A 98 -0.01 -13.26 26.07
N LYS A 99 -0.11 -14.34 26.87
CA LYS A 99 0.56 -14.46 28.17
C LYS A 99 1.95 -15.11 28.13
N VAL A 100 2.34 -15.77 27.02
CA VAL A 100 3.58 -16.57 26.96
C VAL A 100 4.59 -15.99 25.97
N VAL A 101 4.14 -15.35 24.90
CA VAL A 101 4.94 -14.52 23.98
C VAL A 101 4.02 -13.40 23.51
N SER A 102 4.44 -12.14 23.64
CA SER A 102 3.69 -11.00 23.11
C SER A 102 3.74 -11.05 21.58
N LEU A 103 2.81 -11.78 20.99
CA LEU A 103 2.66 -12.05 19.56
C LEU A 103 2.52 -10.75 18.76
N ASP A 104 1.95 -9.73 19.37
CA ASP A 104 1.88 -8.36 18.89
C ASP A 104 3.27 -7.73 18.77
N ASN A 105 4.14 -7.79 19.78
CA ASN A 105 5.53 -7.31 19.66
C ASN A 105 6.28 -8.01 18.52
N VAL A 106 6.00 -9.29 18.26
CA VAL A 106 6.60 -10.00 17.11
C VAL A 106 6.12 -9.40 15.79
N ILE A 107 4.82 -9.15 15.64
CA ILE A 107 4.25 -8.52 14.42
C ILE A 107 4.77 -7.09 14.25
N LEU A 108 4.86 -6.32 15.33
CA LEU A 108 5.38 -4.96 15.31
C LEU A 108 6.85 -4.93 14.86
N ASN A 109 7.69 -5.79 15.44
CA ASN A 109 9.08 -5.94 15.02
C ASN A 109 9.21 -6.36 13.54
N GLN A 110 8.26 -7.13 13.01
CA GLN A 110 8.25 -7.50 11.60
C GLN A 110 7.86 -6.35 10.68
N LEU A 111 6.95 -5.47 11.10
CA LEU A 111 6.66 -4.24 10.36
C LEU A 111 7.89 -3.33 10.31
N ASP A 112 8.63 -3.21 11.43
CA ASP A 112 9.91 -2.47 11.43
C ASP A 112 10.94 -3.13 10.50
N GLN A 113 10.99 -4.47 10.48
CA GLN A 113 11.83 -5.22 9.56
C GLN A 113 11.50 -4.93 8.08
N VAL A 114 10.25 -4.61 7.73
CA VAL A 114 9.88 -4.19 6.36
C VAL A 114 10.62 -2.92 5.97
N TYR A 115 10.64 -1.90 6.83
CA TYR A 115 11.36 -0.65 6.55
C TYR A 115 12.89 -0.85 6.50
N ASP A 116 13.43 -1.77 7.31
CA ASP A 116 14.83 -2.18 7.21
C ASP A 116 15.15 -2.90 5.89
N ASN A 117 14.23 -3.74 5.41
CA ASN A 117 14.35 -4.35 4.09
C ASN A 117 14.35 -3.28 2.99
N TYR A 118 13.52 -2.23 3.12
CA TYR A 118 13.48 -1.14 2.14
C TYR A 118 14.82 -0.40 2.04
N LYS A 119 15.45 -0.08 3.17
CA LYS A 119 16.80 0.50 3.20
C LYS A 119 17.80 -0.37 2.45
N LYS A 120 17.81 -1.68 2.75
CA LYS A 120 18.73 -2.64 2.13
C LYS A 120 18.50 -2.81 0.63
N TYR A 121 17.25 -2.81 0.15
CA TYR A 121 16.98 -2.84 -1.29
C TYR A 121 17.50 -1.59 -2.00
N VAL A 122 17.33 -0.42 -1.39
CA VAL A 122 17.92 0.83 -1.93
C VAL A 122 19.44 0.72 -1.99
N GLU A 123 20.09 0.20 -0.96
CA GLU A 123 21.54 -0.05 -1.00
C GLU A 123 21.96 -1.04 -2.11
N ILE A 124 21.18 -2.12 -2.34
CA ILE A 124 21.44 -3.07 -3.42
C ILE A 124 21.38 -2.38 -4.78
N CYS A 125 20.37 -1.52 -4.99
CA CYS A 125 20.25 -0.71 -6.20
C CYS A 125 21.48 0.20 -6.38
N GLU A 126 21.86 0.94 -5.34
CA GLU A 126 22.97 1.90 -5.39
C GLU A 126 24.32 1.20 -5.64
N LYS A 127 24.55 0.04 -5.04
CA LYS A 127 25.77 -0.78 -5.24
C LYS A 127 25.83 -1.47 -6.61
N SER A 128 24.74 -1.48 -7.38
CA SER A 128 24.74 -2.13 -8.68
C SER A 128 25.59 -1.38 -9.71
N ASP A 129 25.82 -0.06 -9.52
CA ASP A 129 26.56 0.86 -10.39
C ASP A 129 26.15 0.85 -11.89
N LYS A 130 25.03 0.19 -12.25
CA LYS A 130 24.66 0.02 -13.66
C LYS A 130 23.96 1.24 -14.24
N TYR A 131 23.12 1.90 -13.44
CA TYR A 131 22.24 2.97 -13.92
C TYR A 131 21.92 3.98 -12.81
N PHE A 132 21.83 5.26 -13.18
CA PHE A 132 21.36 6.30 -12.27
C PHE A 132 19.83 6.23 -12.12
N ILE A 133 19.37 5.90 -10.91
CA ILE A 133 17.94 5.90 -10.54
C ILE A 133 17.76 6.94 -9.42
N PRO A 134 17.04 8.06 -9.66
CA PRO A 134 17.04 9.19 -8.73
C PRO A 134 16.09 9.03 -7.54
N CYS A 135 14.91 8.42 -7.74
CA CYS A 135 13.84 8.36 -6.73
C CYS A 135 13.98 7.13 -5.83
N PHE A 136 13.79 7.31 -4.52
CA PHE A 136 13.86 6.23 -3.53
C PHE A 136 12.88 5.08 -3.87
N GLY A 137 11.62 5.37 -4.22
CA GLY A 137 10.64 4.33 -4.58
C GLY A 137 11.08 3.47 -5.77
N THR A 138 11.71 4.07 -6.78
CA THR A 138 12.26 3.33 -7.93
C THR A 138 13.52 2.56 -7.57
N LYS A 139 14.39 3.09 -6.70
CA LYS A 139 15.56 2.37 -6.17
C LYS A 139 15.14 1.15 -5.36
N LEU A 140 14.13 1.31 -4.50
CA LEU A 140 13.54 0.26 -3.69
C LEU A 140 13.04 -0.89 -4.58
N TYR A 141 12.20 -0.59 -5.56
CA TYR A 141 11.63 -1.61 -6.43
C TYR A 141 12.69 -2.28 -7.30
N TYR A 142 13.63 -1.52 -7.89
CA TYR A 142 14.72 -2.09 -8.68
C TYR A 142 15.68 -2.94 -7.83
N GLY A 143 16.03 -2.49 -6.64
CA GLY A 143 16.83 -3.26 -5.68
C GLY A 143 16.17 -4.59 -5.32
N ALA A 144 14.85 -4.59 -5.12
CA ALA A 144 14.09 -5.81 -4.88
C ALA A 144 14.06 -6.73 -6.12
N ILE A 145 13.98 -6.18 -7.34
CA ILE A 145 14.13 -6.95 -8.59
C ILE A 145 15.52 -7.58 -8.68
N LEU A 146 16.59 -6.84 -8.39
CA LEU A 146 17.96 -7.36 -8.43
C LEU A 146 18.14 -8.53 -7.47
N ASP A 147 17.60 -8.40 -6.26
CA ASP A 147 17.67 -9.43 -5.22
C ASP A 147 16.82 -10.67 -5.54
N HIS A 148 15.61 -10.46 -6.11
CA HIS A 148 14.59 -11.51 -6.27
C HIS A 148 14.21 -11.81 -7.73
N SER A 149 15.04 -11.45 -8.71
CA SER A 149 14.75 -11.67 -10.15
C SER A 149 14.38 -13.12 -10.48
N LYS A 150 14.97 -14.11 -9.79
CA LYS A 150 14.68 -15.55 -9.96
C LYS A 150 13.33 -15.98 -9.37
N VAL A 151 12.70 -15.11 -8.57
CA VAL A 151 11.40 -15.38 -7.95
C VAL A 151 10.27 -15.10 -8.94
N ILE A 152 10.40 -14.09 -9.78
CA ILE A 152 9.37 -13.69 -10.75
C ILE A 152 9.53 -14.42 -12.09
N ASP A 153 8.42 -14.62 -12.78
CA ASP A 153 8.37 -15.10 -14.17
C ASP A 153 8.26 -13.93 -15.17
N ALA A 154 7.66 -12.82 -14.72
CA ALA A 154 7.58 -11.56 -15.46
C ALA A 154 7.50 -10.36 -14.50
N ASN A 155 7.77 -9.16 -15.01
CA ASN A 155 7.46 -7.90 -14.36
C ASN A 155 6.34 -7.17 -15.12
N LEU A 156 5.43 -6.50 -14.41
CA LEU A 156 4.44 -5.59 -14.97
C LEU A 156 4.98 -4.17 -14.83
N SER A 157 5.22 -3.53 -15.98
CA SER A 157 5.62 -2.14 -16.08
C SER A 157 4.44 -1.32 -16.61
N PHE A 158 4.24 -0.14 -16.04
CA PHE A 158 3.13 0.73 -16.39
C PHE A 158 3.67 2.07 -16.89
N GLY A 159 3.29 2.48 -18.10
CA GLY A 159 3.65 3.76 -18.66
C GLY A 159 3.00 4.89 -17.87
N THR A 160 3.79 5.88 -17.50
CA THR A 160 3.32 7.00 -16.67
C THR A 160 3.80 8.35 -17.21
N ARG A 161 3.27 9.45 -16.67
CA ARG A 161 3.88 10.78 -16.90
C ARG A 161 5.28 10.96 -16.30
N CYS A 162 5.70 10.10 -15.36
CA CYS A 162 6.94 10.25 -14.63
C CYS A 162 8.11 9.65 -15.43
N MET A 163 8.90 10.53 -16.07
CA MET A 163 10.04 10.09 -16.88
C MET A 163 11.06 9.27 -16.10
N SER A 164 11.32 9.60 -14.84
CA SER A 164 12.22 8.82 -13.97
C SER A 164 11.70 7.40 -13.75
N LEU A 165 10.38 7.24 -13.58
CA LEU A 165 9.75 5.93 -13.41
C LEU A 165 9.77 5.13 -14.71
N ASN A 166 9.40 5.74 -15.84
CA ASN A 166 9.46 5.09 -17.15
C ASN A 166 10.88 4.62 -17.48
N LYS A 167 11.90 5.44 -17.19
CA LYS A 167 13.30 5.04 -17.39
C LYS A 167 13.71 3.91 -16.45
N SER A 168 13.18 3.90 -15.23
CA SER A 168 13.40 2.79 -14.28
C SER A 168 12.78 1.49 -14.79
N PHE A 169 11.59 1.53 -15.41
CA PHE A 169 10.99 0.35 -16.05
C PHE A 169 11.82 -0.15 -17.24
N GLU A 170 12.38 0.76 -18.06
CA GLU A 170 13.31 0.38 -19.13
C GLU A 170 14.59 -0.29 -18.59
N ILE A 171 15.05 0.08 -17.40
CA ILE A 171 16.19 -0.57 -16.73
C ILE A 171 15.80 -1.93 -16.17
N ILE A 172 14.62 -2.01 -15.53
CA ILE A 172 14.06 -3.25 -14.97
C ILE A 172 13.87 -4.29 -16.07
N SER A 173 13.36 -3.91 -17.24
CA SER A 173 13.10 -4.83 -18.35
C SER A 173 14.37 -5.56 -18.84
N ARG A 174 15.55 -4.97 -18.65
CA ARG A 174 16.85 -5.59 -18.95
C ARG A 174 17.34 -6.57 -17.88
N SER A 175 16.70 -6.57 -16.71
CA SER A 175 17.07 -7.35 -15.53
C SER A 175 16.11 -8.50 -15.24
N VAL A 176 15.02 -8.62 -16.01
CA VAL A 176 14.00 -9.66 -15.89
C VAL A 176 13.89 -10.45 -17.19
N SER A 177 13.38 -11.69 -17.11
CA SER A 177 13.21 -12.55 -18.28
C SER A 177 12.10 -12.09 -19.23
N LYS A 178 11.06 -11.48 -18.68
CA LYS A 178 9.91 -10.96 -19.42
C LYS A 178 9.40 -9.70 -18.71
N ASP A 179 9.24 -8.63 -19.46
CA ASP A 179 8.57 -7.42 -19.01
C ASP A 179 7.28 -7.26 -19.82
N ILE A 180 6.16 -7.09 -19.13
CA ILE A 180 4.86 -6.80 -19.71
C ILE A 180 4.64 -5.31 -19.50
N PHE A 181 4.80 -4.53 -20.57
CA PHE A 181 4.62 -3.09 -20.54
C PHE A 181 3.21 -2.72 -20.99
N VAL A 182 2.52 -1.92 -20.17
CA VAL A 182 1.20 -1.36 -20.48
C VAL A 182 1.34 0.15 -20.50
N ASP A 183 1.30 0.74 -21.69
CA ASP A 183 1.35 2.19 -21.82
C ASP A 183 -0.07 2.78 -21.74
N ILE A 184 -0.30 3.77 -20.88
CA ILE A 184 -1.61 4.40 -20.74
C ILE A 184 -1.45 5.88 -21.09
N PRO A 185 -2.31 6.42 -21.95
CA PRO A 185 -2.10 7.74 -22.49
C PRO A 185 -2.24 8.78 -21.38
N ASN A 186 -1.24 9.64 -21.26
CA ASN A 186 -1.29 10.78 -20.36
C ASN A 186 -2.28 11.83 -20.91
N CYS A 187 -3.50 11.86 -20.36
CA CYS A 187 -4.53 12.79 -20.82
C CYS A 187 -5.21 13.52 -19.65
N LYS A 188 -5.56 14.80 -19.88
CA LYS A 188 -6.34 15.60 -18.92
C LYS A 188 -7.79 15.13 -18.86
N THR A 189 -8.30 14.66 -19.98
CA THR A 189 -9.68 14.23 -20.21
C THR A 189 -9.69 12.99 -21.07
N GLU A 190 -10.59 12.05 -20.76
CA GLU A 190 -10.87 10.93 -21.65
C GLU A 190 -11.42 11.47 -22.98
N THR A 191 -10.83 11.00 -24.07
CA THR A 191 -11.26 11.22 -25.45
C THR A 191 -11.46 9.85 -26.12
N PRO A 192 -12.23 9.76 -27.22
CA PRO A 192 -12.34 8.52 -27.98
C PRO A 192 -10.98 7.92 -28.35
N HIS A 193 -10.06 8.74 -28.87
CA HIS A 193 -8.72 8.30 -29.25
C HIS A 193 -7.90 7.75 -28.07
N SER A 194 -7.91 8.43 -26.92
CA SER A 194 -7.21 7.91 -25.73
C SER A 194 -7.82 6.60 -25.22
N LEU A 195 -9.13 6.43 -25.35
CA LEU A 195 -9.79 5.20 -24.95
C LEU A 195 -9.45 4.05 -25.89
N ASP A 196 -9.44 4.29 -27.21
CA ASP A 196 -9.05 3.30 -28.20
C ASP A 196 -7.60 2.84 -28.00
N TYR A 197 -6.67 3.79 -27.78
CA TYR A 197 -5.28 3.46 -27.48
C TYR A 197 -5.13 2.64 -26.20
N ALA A 198 -5.78 3.06 -25.10
CA ALA A 198 -5.74 2.29 -23.85
C ALA A 198 -6.37 0.89 -24.03
N TYR A 199 -7.43 0.76 -24.82
CA TYR A 199 -8.06 -0.51 -25.13
C TYR A 199 -7.10 -1.47 -25.85
N GLU A 200 -6.32 -0.98 -26.83
CA GLU A 200 -5.28 -1.76 -27.51
C GLU A 200 -4.16 -2.20 -26.55
N GLN A 201 -3.81 -1.34 -25.59
CA GLN A 201 -2.79 -1.63 -24.58
C GLN A 201 -3.26 -2.70 -23.59
N ILE A 202 -4.53 -2.67 -23.17
CA ILE A 202 -5.12 -3.75 -22.35
C ILE A 202 -5.24 -5.06 -23.15
N ASN A 203 -5.52 -5.01 -24.46
CA ASN A 203 -5.49 -6.21 -25.32
C ASN A 203 -4.08 -6.81 -25.46
N SER A 204 -3.08 -5.95 -25.60
CA SER A 204 -1.68 -6.36 -25.66
C SER A 204 -1.24 -6.99 -24.35
N PHE A 205 -1.64 -6.41 -23.22
CA PHE A 205 -1.46 -7.00 -21.88
C PHE A 205 -2.13 -8.37 -21.76
N LYS A 206 -3.41 -8.48 -22.16
CA LYS A 206 -4.15 -9.74 -22.19
C LYS A 206 -3.37 -10.81 -22.94
N SER A 207 -2.91 -10.50 -24.15
CA SER A 207 -2.20 -11.44 -25.00
C SER A 207 -0.88 -11.89 -24.36
N ALA A 208 -0.10 -10.95 -23.82
CA ALA A 208 1.16 -11.24 -23.13
C ALA A 208 0.95 -12.10 -21.86
N LEU A 209 -0.17 -11.91 -21.16
CA LEU A 209 -0.56 -12.68 -19.98
C LEU A 209 -1.03 -14.08 -20.36
N GLU A 210 -1.80 -14.23 -21.43
CA GLU A 210 -2.25 -15.52 -21.95
C GLU A 210 -1.07 -16.40 -22.38
N ASP A 211 -0.09 -15.81 -23.07
CA ASP A 211 1.17 -16.48 -23.43
C ASP A 211 1.96 -16.95 -22.21
N LEU A 212 1.86 -16.23 -21.08
CA LEU A 212 2.62 -16.51 -19.87
C LEU A 212 1.94 -17.55 -18.97
N ALA A 213 0.64 -17.39 -18.76
CA ALA A 213 -0.12 -18.03 -17.68
C ALA A 213 -1.33 -18.86 -18.18
N GLY A 214 -1.51 -18.95 -19.49
CA GLY A 214 -2.64 -19.64 -20.13
C GLY A 214 -3.87 -18.74 -20.32
N PRO A 215 -4.91 -19.25 -21.00
CA PRO A 215 -6.06 -18.46 -21.44
C PRO A 215 -6.77 -17.78 -20.27
N ILE A 216 -7.26 -16.56 -20.53
CA ILE A 216 -8.05 -15.79 -19.57
C ILE A 216 -9.49 -16.31 -19.55
N ASP A 217 -10.03 -16.46 -18.36
CA ASP A 217 -11.43 -16.76 -18.11
C ASP A 217 -12.17 -15.46 -17.75
N GLU A 218 -13.00 -14.96 -18.67
CA GLU A 218 -13.70 -13.67 -18.52
C GLU A 218 -14.67 -13.67 -17.32
N GLU A 219 -15.32 -14.79 -17.02
CA GLU A 219 -16.16 -14.91 -15.83
C GLU A 219 -15.34 -14.83 -14.54
N LYS A 220 -14.09 -15.31 -14.56
CA LYS A 220 -13.16 -15.07 -13.44
C LYS A 220 -12.77 -13.61 -13.33
N ILE A 221 -12.55 -12.90 -14.44
CA ILE A 221 -12.25 -11.45 -14.40
C ILE A 221 -13.38 -10.73 -13.68
N ILE A 222 -14.63 -10.90 -14.13
CA ILE A 222 -15.80 -10.24 -13.53
C ILE A 222 -15.86 -10.53 -12.02
N ARG A 223 -15.73 -11.80 -11.61
CA ARG A 223 -15.76 -12.19 -10.19
C ARG A 223 -14.61 -11.61 -9.37
N TYR A 224 -13.39 -11.54 -9.92
CA TYR A 224 -12.27 -10.92 -9.23
C TYR A 224 -12.42 -9.40 -9.16
N THR A 225 -12.93 -8.76 -10.21
CA THR A 225 -13.27 -7.33 -10.22
C THR A 225 -14.30 -7.02 -9.13
N GLU A 226 -15.37 -7.82 -8.98
CA GLU A 226 -16.35 -7.65 -7.90
C GLU A 226 -15.72 -7.75 -6.51
N VAL A 227 -14.89 -8.78 -6.27
CA VAL A 227 -14.18 -8.95 -5.00
C VAL A 227 -13.23 -7.79 -4.73
N ILE A 228 -12.53 -7.30 -5.75
CA ILE A 228 -11.58 -6.20 -5.62
C ILE A 228 -12.30 -4.87 -5.40
N ASN A 229 -13.45 -4.63 -6.06
CA ASN A 229 -14.30 -3.49 -5.76
C ASN A 229 -14.79 -3.51 -4.31
N GLN A 230 -15.20 -4.67 -3.79
CA GLN A 230 -15.54 -4.81 -2.37
C GLN A 230 -14.35 -4.51 -1.46
N ILE A 231 -13.13 -4.91 -1.84
CA ILE A 231 -11.92 -4.54 -1.09
C ILE A 231 -11.75 -3.02 -1.13
N LYS A 232 -11.85 -2.38 -2.30
CA LYS A 232 -11.74 -0.91 -2.44
C LYS A 232 -12.74 -0.17 -1.54
N ASP A 233 -13.98 -0.62 -1.51
CA ASP A 233 -15.01 -0.08 -0.62
C ASP A 233 -14.61 -0.23 0.85
N LEU A 234 -14.08 -1.40 1.25
CA LEU A 234 -13.57 -1.61 2.61
C LEU A 234 -12.40 -0.68 2.96
N TYR A 235 -11.47 -0.38 2.04
CA TYR A 235 -10.43 0.63 2.30
C TYR A 235 -11.04 2.02 2.51
N ILE A 236 -12.03 2.41 1.71
CA ILE A 236 -12.75 3.67 1.89
C ILE A 236 -13.45 3.71 3.25
N GLU A 237 -14.11 2.61 3.64
CA GLU A 237 -14.73 2.49 4.96
C GLU A 237 -13.71 2.57 6.10
N PHE A 238 -12.53 1.96 5.93
CA PHE A 238 -11.44 2.07 6.89
C PHE A 238 -11.05 3.53 7.14
N TYR A 239 -10.91 4.34 6.10
CA TYR A 239 -10.65 5.78 6.24
C TYR A 239 -11.79 6.52 6.94
N ASN A 240 -13.04 6.21 6.59
CA ASN A 240 -14.21 6.88 7.17
C ASN A 240 -14.39 6.59 8.67
N ILE A 241 -13.82 5.50 9.23
CA ILE A 241 -13.81 5.27 10.70
C ILE A 241 -13.12 6.42 11.44
N PHE A 242 -12.16 7.09 10.79
CA PHE A 242 -11.39 8.19 11.35
C PHE A 242 -11.92 9.57 10.89
N GLU A 243 -13.09 9.58 10.23
CA GLU A 243 -13.86 10.81 10.04
C GLU A 243 -14.21 11.42 11.42
N ARG A 244 -14.30 12.76 11.48
CA ARG A 244 -14.32 13.54 12.73
C ARG A 244 -15.19 12.90 13.81
N SER A 245 -14.53 12.42 14.87
CA SER A 245 -15.12 11.78 16.03
C SER A 245 -14.30 12.14 17.27
N ASP A 246 -14.98 12.32 18.40
CA ASP A 246 -14.32 12.51 19.71
C ASP A 246 -13.77 11.18 20.27
N TYR A 247 -14.06 10.06 19.59
CA TYR A 247 -13.54 8.73 19.88
C TYR A 247 -13.01 8.05 18.62
N LEU A 248 -11.75 7.63 18.63
CA LEU A 248 -11.10 6.84 17.59
C LEU A 248 -10.90 5.39 18.05
N PRO A 249 -10.75 4.41 17.15
CA PRO A 249 -10.76 3.00 17.55
C PRO A 249 -9.52 2.53 18.34
N MET A 250 -8.44 3.31 18.34
CA MET A 250 -7.16 3.00 18.99
C MET A 250 -6.26 4.25 19.05
N PRO A 251 -5.25 4.29 19.94
CA PRO A 251 -4.30 5.40 20.02
C PRO A 251 -3.38 5.52 18.78
N PRO A 252 -2.71 6.67 18.58
CA PRO A 252 -1.89 6.94 17.39
C PRO A 252 -0.76 5.92 17.11
N ASN A 253 -0.06 5.44 18.14
CA ASN A 253 1.03 4.47 17.95
C ASN A 253 0.51 3.15 17.35
N SER A 254 -0.57 2.62 17.92
CA SER A 254 -1.21 1.38 17.42
C SER A 254 -1.75 1.57 16.00
N PHE A 255 -2.35 2.74 15.75
CA PHE A 255 -2.86 3.10 14.43
C PHE A 255 -1.78 3.01 13.35
N GLN A 256 -0.58 3.56 13.58
CA GLN A 256 0.47 3.57 12.56
C GLN A 256 0.85 2.17 12.05
N HIS A 257 0.96 1.21 12.96
CA HIS A 257 1.30 -0.17 12.61
C HIS A 257 0.17 -0.86 11.85
N LEU A 258 -1.07 -0.70 12.33
CA LEU A 258 -2.25 -1.19 11.63
C LEU A 258 -2.31 -0.61 10.22
N PHE A 259 -2.14 0.70 10.12
CA PHE A 259 -2.28 1.46 8.90
C PHE A 259 -1.20 1.09 7.86
N SER A 260 0.02 0.83 8.33
CA SER A 260 1.11 0.31 7.50
C SER A 260 0.75 -1.05 6.90
N LEU A 261 0.32 -2.01 7.72
CA LEU A 261 -0.06 -3.34 7.24
C LEU A 261 -1.21 -3.27 6.23
N VAL A 262 -2.24 -2.48 6.53
CA VAL A 262 -3.42 -2.31 5.65
C VAL A 262 -2.97 -1.75 4.30
N ASN A 263 -2.24 -0.63 4.26
CA ASN A 263 -1.79 -0.04 3.00
C ASN A 263 -0.85 -0.95 2.20
N LEU A 264 0.07 -1.64 2.87
CA LEU A 264 1.01 -2.57 2.22
C LEU A 264 0.29 -3.81 1.65
N SER A 265 -0.79 -4.26 2.30
CA SER A 265 -1.57 -5.41 1.84
C SER A 265 -2.35 -5.14 0.56
N TYR A 266 -2.60 -3.87 0.20
CA TYR A 266 -3.39 -3.53 -0.99
C TYR A 266 -2.65 -3.81 -2.30
N VAL A 267 -1.32 -3.61 -2.33
CA VAL A 267 -0.54 -3.55 -3.58
C VAL A 267 -0.65 -4.85 -4.39
N ASP A 268 -0.48 -5.99 -3.74
CA ASP A 268 -0.58 -7.33 -4.35
C ASP A 268 -1.72 -8.19 -3.79
N LEU A 269 -2.62 -7.55 -3.01
CA LEU A 269 -3.75 -8.20 -2.34
C LEU A 269 -3.35 -9.43 -1.51
N ILE A 270 -2.11 -9.42 -0.99
CA ILE A 270 -1.47 -10.52 -0.23
C ILE A 270 -1.67 -11.88 -0.90
N ASP A 271 -1.60 -11.90 -2.25
CA ASP A 271 -1.83 -13.05 -3.14
C ASP A 271 -3.19 -13.78 -2.99
N ALA A 272 -4.13 -13.22 -2.22
CA ALA A 272 -5.37 -13.88 -1.87
C ALA A 272 -6.50 -12.87 -1.64
N PRO A 273 -7.09 -12.29 -2.70
CA PRO A 273 -8.09 -11.21 -2.58
C PRO A 273 -9.30 -11.60 -1.72
N LYS A 274 -9.83 -12.83 -1.85
CA LYS A 274 -10.94 -13.29 -1.00
C LYS A 274 -10.58 -13.38 0.49
N TYR A 275 -9.33 -13.71 0.80
CA TYR A 275 -8.83 -13.77 2.18
C TYR A 275 -8.64 -12.36 2.74
N LEU A 276 -8.05 -11.45 1.95
CA LEU A 276 -7.91 -10.04 2.31
C LEU A 276 -9.29 -9.43 2.59
N ARG A 277 -10.24 -9.55 1.66
CA ARG A 277 -11.61 -9.04 1.82
C ARG A 277 -12.24 -9.51 3.13
N LYS A 278 -12.24 -10.81 3.39
CA LYS A 278 -12.86 -11.40 4.60
C LYS A 278 -12.25 -10.84 5.89
N ASN A 279 -10.93 -10.73 5.96
CA ASN A 279 -10.25 -10.31 7.19
C ASN A 279 -10.20 -8.78 7.35
N LEU A 280 -10.21 -8.03 6.26
CA LEU A 280 -10.36 -6.58 6.28
C LEU A 280 -11.77 -6.18 6.74
N ASP A 281 -12.82 -6.85 6.25
CA ASP A 281 -14.20 -6.68 6.71
C ASP A 281 -14.34 -6.93 8.21
N ARG A 282 -13.77 -8.05 8.71
CA ARG A 282 -13.70 -8.34 10.16
C ARG A 282 -12.98 -7.25 10.94
N LEU A 283 -11.80 -6.82 10.47
CA LEU A 283 -11.05 -5.75 11.09
C LEU A 283 -11.88 -4.47 11.18
N ILE A 284 -12.48 -4.01 10.08
CA ILE A 284 -13.27 -2.78 10.03
C ILE A 284 -14.47 -2.86 10.97
N LYS A 285 -15.14 -4.01 11.03
CA LYS A 285 -16.22 -4.24 12.00
C LYS A 285 -15.72 -4.10 13.44
N ASP A 286 -14.64 -4.78 13.79
CA ASP A 286 -14.05 -4.73 15.13
C ASP A 286 -13.65 -3.28 15.51
N LEU A 287 -13.14 -2.49 14.55
CA LEU A 287 -12.82 -1.07 14.77
C LEU A 287 -14.06 -0.20 14.98
N LYS A 288 -15.11 -0.38 14.16
CA LYS A 288 -16.38 0.35 14.30
C LYS A 288 -17.05 0.04 15.63
N ASP A 289 -17.08 -1.23 16.04
CA ASP A 289 -17.69 -1.67 17.28
C ASP A 289 -16.99 -1.00 18.48
N ARG A 290 -15.66 -0.89 18.48
CA ARG A 290 -14.90 -0.15 19.52
C ARG A 290 -15.30 1.31 19.65
N VAL A 291 -15.45 2.01 18.52
CA VAL A 291 -15.88 3.41 18.51
C VAL A 291 -17.31 3.53 19.05
N ASN A 292 -18.22 2.70 18.56
CA ASN A 292 -19.65 2.75 18.92
C ASN A 292 -19.91 2.40 20.39
N GLU A 293 -19.11 1.51 20.97
CA GLU A 293 -19.25 1.08 22.36
C GLU A 293 -18.56 2.01 23.37
N GLY A 294 -17.88 3.07 22.90
CA GLY A 294 -17.07 3.95 23.76
C GLY A 294 -15.81 3.26 24.30
N ASN A 295 -15.44 2.11 23.75
CA ASN A 295 -14.22 1.36 24.06
C ASN A 295 -13.02 1.83 23.21
N GLY A 296 -13.18 2.93 22.49
CA GLY A 296 -12.14 3.59 21.71
C GLY A 296 -11.22 4.50 22.55
N TYR A 297 -10.27 5.11 21.87
CA TYR A 297 -9.40 6.16 22.36
C TYR A 297 -10.10 7.52 22.29
N GLU A 298 -10.20 8.23 23.41
CA GLU A 298 -10.71 9.61 23.44
C GLU A 298 -9.77 10.52 22.64
N SER A 299 -10.25 11.01 21.50
CA SER A 299 -9.46 11.71 20.49
C SER A 299 -9.84 13.18 20.35
N SER A 300 -10.61 13.73 21.28
CA SER A 300 -11.09 15.11 21.28
C SER A 300 -9.96 16.15 21.19
N ASN A 301 -8.76 15.80 21.65
CA ASN A 301 -7.56 16.63 21.58
C ASN A 301 -6.50 16.13 20.58
N SER A 302 -6.78 15.03 19.88
CA SER A 302 -5.83 14.43 18.96
C SER A 302 -5.80 15.18 17.64
N ILE A 303 -4.62 15.23 17.03
CA ILE A 303 -4.39 15.94 15.77
C ILE A 303 -4.37 14.95 14.62
N LYS A 304 -5.10 15.23 13.53
CA LYS A 304 -5.03 14.46 12.28
C LYS A 304 -4.17 15.19 11.26
N ILE A 305 -3.06 14.58 10.89
CA ILE A 305 -2.10 15.10 9.93
C ILE A 305 -2.14 14.24 8.66
N LEU A 306 -2.15 14.88 7.50
CA LEU A 306 -2.02 14.20 6.21
C LEU A 306 -0.60 14.34 5.66
N LEU A 307 0.05 13.22 5.36
CA LEU A 307 1.36 13.15 4.70
C LEU A 307 1.18 13.02 3.18
N LEU A 308 1.74 13.97 2.41
CA LEU A 308 1.57 14.08 0.96
C LEU A 308 2.90 14.24 0.20
N PRO A 309 3.24 13.35 -0.75
CA PRO A 309 2.80 11.95 -0.85
C PRO A 309 3.64 11.04 0.06
N SER A 310 3.15 9.81 0.30
CA SER A 310 3.99 8.75 0.89
C SER A 310 4.64 7.86 -0.17
N PHE A 311 4.05 7.82 -1.36
CA PHE A 311 4.61 7.15 -2.52
C PHE A 311 5.93 7.79 -2.94
N GLY A 312 6.92 6.95 -3.22
CA GLY A 312 8.30 7.39 -3.45
C GLY A 312 9.13 7.35 -2.17
N GLY A 313 8.50 7.17 -1.00
CA GLY A 313 9.13 6.91 0.28
C GLY A 313 8.91 8.04 1.28
N TYR A 314 8.89 7.67 2.56
CA TYR A 314 8.88 8.55 3.71
C TYR A 314 9.59 7.85 4.86
N ASP A 315 9.91 8.60 5.93
CA ASP A 315 10.50 8.01 7.13
C ASP A 315 9.41 7.65 8.15
N ALA A 316 9.37 6.39 8.58
CA ALA A 316 8.40 5.92 9.58
C ALA A 316 8.57 6.62 10.95
N GLU A 317 9.75 7.16 11.25
CA GLU A 317 10.00 7.96 12.44
C GLU A 317 9.09 9.21 12.51
N LEU A 318 8.65 9.73 11.35
CA LEU A 318 7.68 10.81 11.27
C LEU A 318 6.38 10.43 12.01
N CYS A 319 5.87 9.23 11.74
CA CYS A 319 4.66 8.71 12.37
C CYS A 319 4.88 8.40 13.85
N ASN A 320 6.01 7.77 14.20
CA ASN A 320 6.33 7.44 15.59
C ASN A 320 6.45 8.70 16.46
N TYR A 321 7.13 9.74 15.96
CA TYR A 321 7.31 10.99 16.69
C TYR A 321 6.01 11.78 16.83
N ALA A 322 5.18 11.83 15.79
CA ALA A 322 3.87 12.46 15.87
C ALA A 322 2.93 11.75 16.86
N ALA A 323 2.97 10.41 16.88
CA ALA A 323 2.18 9.62 17.80
C ALA A 323 2.53 9.86 19.28
N GLN A 324 3.80 10.16 19.60
CA GLN A 324 4.23 10.59 20.95
C GLN A 324 3.62 11.93 21.38
N LYS A 325 3.06 12.70 20.44
CA LYS A 325 2.44 14.02 20.67
C LYS A 325 0.93 14.01 20.50
N ASP A 326 0.35 12.81 20.51
CA ASP A 326 -1.08 12.57 20.28
C ASP A 326 -1.57 13.01 18.89
N ALA A 327 -0.76 12.74 17.86
CA ALA A 327 -1.09 13.04 16.47
C ALA A 327 -1.09 11.78 15.60
N TYR A 328 -2.14 11.63 14.80
CA TYR A 328 -2.29 10.59 13.79
C TYR A 328 -1.75 11.10 12.46
N ILE A 329 -0.87 10.33 11.82
CA ILE A 329 -0.42 10.61 10.45
C ILE A 329 -1.06 9.63 9.49
N PHE A 330 -1.83 10.16 8.55
CA PHE A 330 -2.44 9.41 7.46
C PHE A 330 -1.66 9.63 6.17
N TYR A 331 -1.69 8.63 5.30
CA TYR A 331 -1.20 8.69 3.93
C TYR A 331 -2.04 7.77 3.05
N SER A 332 -2.46 8.21 1.87
CA SER A 332 -3.41 7.45 1.05
C SER A 332 -3.19 7.66 -0.44
N ASP A 333 -1.99 7.34 -0.92
CA ASP A 333 -1.66 7.51 -2.34
C ASP A 333 -2.63 6.72 -3.24
N TRP A 334 -3.10 5.56 -2.79
CA TRP A 334 -4.10 4.76 -3.53
C TRP A 334 -5.43 5.50 -3.75
N TRP A 335 -5.84 6.34 -2.79
CA TRP A 335 -7.02 7.20 -2.96
C TRP A 335 -6.72 8.34 -3.93
N PHE A 336 -5.61 9.04 -3.74
CA PHE A 336 -5.26 10.21 -4.56
C PHE A 336 -5.06 9.85 -6.03
N TRP A 337 -4.57 8.64 -6.27
CA TRP A 337 -4.36 8.12 -7.60
C TRP A 337 -5.59 7.44 -8.20
N ARG A 338 -6.74 7.52 -7.51
CA ARG A 338 -8.02 6.93 -7.93
C ARG A 338 -7.94 5.40 -8.09
N MET A 339 -6.95 4.75 -7.47
CA MET A 339 -6.80 3.29 -7.47
C MET A 339 -7.81 2.59 -6.57
N LEU A 340 -8.54 3.34 -5.74
CA LEU A 340 -9.68 2.85 -4.96
C LEU A 340 -11.03 3.05 -5.69
N GLU A 341 -11.06 3.59 -6.91
CA GLU A 341 -12.32 3.71 -7.64
C GLU A 341 -12.80 2.34 -8.18
N PRO A 342 -14.11 2.07 -8.16
CA PRO A 342 -14.65 0.81 -8.64
C PRO A 342 -14.51 0.68 -10.16
N ILE A 343 -14.29 -0.55 -10.62
CA ILE A 343 -14.28 -0.89 -12.05
C ILE A 343 -15.64 -1.46 -12.42
N ASP A 344 -16.24 -1.01 -13.53
CA ASP A 344 -17.52 -1.55 -13.99
C ASP A 344 -17.38 -3.05 -14.36
N THR A 345 -18.35 -3.85 -13.92
CA THR A 345 -18.40 -5.30 -14.14
C THR A 345 -19.34 -5.69 -15.27
N LYS A 346 -20.05 -4.73 -15.86
CA LYS A 346 -20.98 -4.95 -16.97
C LYS A 346 -20.34 -4.63 -18.31
N GLY A 347 -20.72 -5.38 -19.35
CA GLY A 347 -20.28 -5.13 -20.72
C GLY A 347 -18.84 -5.57 -21.00
N ASP A 348 -18.15 -4.81 -21.84
CA ASP A 348 -16.77 -5.12 -22.27
C ASP A 348 -15.77 -4.83 -21.14
N TRP A 349 -15.24 -5.89 -20.55
CA TRP A 349 -14.28 -5.79 -19.44
C TRP A 349 -12.98 -5.11 -19.84
N ILE A 350 -12.51 -5.25 -21.08
CA ILE A 350 -11.29 -4.59 -21.57
C ILE A 350 -11.50 -3.09 -21.60
N LYS A 351 -12.67 -2.66 -22.10
CA LYS A 351 -13.05 -1.24 -22.11
C LYS A 351 -13.16 -0.68 -20.69
N ASN A 352 -13.70 -1.46 -19.75
CA ASN A 352 -13.80 -1.04 -18.35
C ASN A 352 -12.43 -0.90 -17.70
N GLN A 353 -11.50 -1.81 -18.01
CA GLN A 353 -10.11 -1.72 -17.55
C GLN A 353 -9.36 -0.54 -18.16
N ALA A 354 -9.55 -0.28 -19.45
CA ALA A 354 -8.96 0.87 -20.14
C ALA A 354 -9.43 2.19 -19.50
N LYS A 355 -10.73 2.33 -19.22
CA LYS A 355 -11.29 3.49 -18.52
C LYS A 355 -10.74 3.64 -17.11
N TYR A 356 -10.62 2.54 -16.36
CA TYR A 356 -10.03 2.55 -15.03
C TYR A 356 -8.58 3.05 -15.08
N CYS A 357 -7.76 2.49 -15.97
CA CYS A 357 -6.36 2.88 -16.12
C CYS A 357 -6.20 4.35 -16.55
N ILE A 358 -7.04 4.84 -17.49
CA ILE A 358 -7.09 6.27 -17.84
C ILE A 358 -7.48 7.12 -16.63
N GLY A 359 -8.44 6.65 -15.82
CA GLY A 359 -8.87 7.31 -14.60
C GLY A 359 -7.73 7.48 -13.59
N VAL A 360 -6.93 6.43 -13.42
CA VAL A 360 -5.70 6.43 -12.62
C VAL A 360 -4.69 7.42 -13.19
N GLU A 361 -4.30 7.33 -14.47
CA GLU A 361 -3.33 8.27 -15.06
C GLU A 361 -3.79 9.73 -14.96
N LYS A 362 -5.07 10.01 -15.26
CA LYS A 362 -5.64 11.37 -15.16
C LYS A 362 -5.49 11.99 -13.78
N SER A 363 -5.51 11.19 -12.71
CA SER A 363 -5.43 11.69 -11.33
C SER A 363 -4.15 12.47 -11.05
N TRP A 364 -3.05 12.14 -11.74
CA TRP A 364 -1.74 12.70 -11.50
C TRP A 364 -1.06 13.21 -12.77
N ALA A 365 -1.68 13.04 -13.94
CA ALA A 365 -1.34 13.62 -15.24
C ALA A 365 -0.91 15.10 -15.18
N TYR A 366 -1.55 15.88 -14.31
CA TYR A 366 -1.26 17.29 -14.06
C TYR A 366 -1.21 17.58 -12.56
N SER A 367 -0.33 18.49 -12.15
CA SER A 367 -0.16 18.83 -10.74
C SER A 367 -1.46 19.33 -10.10
N GLU A 368 -2.27 20.09 -10.85
CA GLU A 368 -3.56 20.58 -10.38
C GLU A 368 -4.57 19.46 -10.12
N ASN A 369 -4.59 18.42 -10.96
CA ASN A 369 -5.48 17.28 -10.79
C ASN A 369 -5.14 16.52 -9.50
N LEU A 370 -3.85 16.30 -9.24
CA LEU A 370 -3.40 15.61 -8.02
C LEU A 370 -3.74 16.42 -6.78
N VAL A 371 -3.49 17.73 -6.81
CA VAL A 371 -3.87 18.64 -5.72
C VAL A 371 -5.38 18.63 -5.50
N ASP A 372 -6.21 18.57 -6.55
CA ASP A 372 -7.67 18.45 -6.39
C ASP A 372 -8.08 17.16 -5.66
N GLN A 373 -7.36 16.05 -5.86
CA GLN A 373 -7.62 14.82 -5.11
C GLN A 373 -7.18 14.95 -3.65
N TRP A 374 -6.06 15.62 -3.38
CA TRP A 374 -5.61 15.91 -2.02
C TRP A 374 -6.62 16.78 -1.27
N ILE A 375 -7.06 17.90 -1.86
CA ILE A 375 -8.04 18.79 -1.25
C ILE A 375 -9.35 18.07 -0.94
N LYS A 376 -9.87 17.23 -1.86
CA LYS A 376 -11.10 16.44 -1.60
C LYS A 376 -10.98 15.54 -0.38
N MET A 377 -9.84 14.89 -0.17
CA MET A 377 -9.64 14.04 1.00
C MET A 377 -9.40 14.86 2.28
N ILE A 378 -8.68 15.98 2.15
CA ILE A 378 -8.47 16.94 3.25
C ILE A 378 -9.83 17.40 3.80
N ASP A 379 -10.72 17.83 2.92
CA ASP A 379 -12.06 18.30 3.26
C ASP A 379 -12.92 17.17 3.83
N LYS A 380 -12.90 15.98 3.20
CA LYS A 380 -13.72 14.83 3.60
C LYS A 380 -13.35 14.28 4.97
N LEU A 381 -12.06 14.15 5.27
CA LEU A 381 -11.60 13.52 6.51
C LEU A 381 -11.25 14.55 7.58
N HIS A 382 -11.44 15.85 7.31
CA HIS A 382 -11.23 16.94 8.26
C HIS A 382 -9.82 16.87 8.89
N PHE A 383 -8.79 16.95 8.04
CA PHE A 383 -7.40 17.00 8.52
C PHE A 383 -7.06 18.37 9.11
N ASP A 384 -6.34 18.37 10.23
CA ASP A 384 -5.94 19.57 10.95
C ASP A 384 -4.63 20.16 10.40
N GLY A 385 -3.81 19.34 9.75
CA GLY A 385 -2.55 19.79 9.17
C GLY A 385 -2.06 18.90 8.04
N VAL A 386 -1.12 19.45 7.26
CA VAL A 386 -0.49 18.74 6.14
C VAL A 386 1.03 18.76 6.28
N ILE A 387 1.65 17.60 6.07
CA ILE A 387 3.08 17.47 5.84
C ILE A 387 3.27 17.20 4.36
N PHE A 388 3.85 18.18 3.65
CA PHE A 388 4.35 17.94 2.30
C PHE A 388 5.72 17.27 2.38
N ASN A 389 5.83 16.10 1.76
CA ASN A 389 7.04 15.29 1.72
C ASN A 389 7.73 15.51 0.38
N ASP A 390 8.74 16.38 0.37
CA ASP A 390 9.55 16.64 -0.81
C ASP A 390 10.56 15.51 -1.02
N ILE A 391 10.21 14.60 -1.93
CA ILE A 391 10.99 13.40 -2.22
C ILE A 391 12.09 13.74 -3.23
N THR A 392 13.33 13.50 -2.82
CA THR A 392 14.51 13.69 -3.65
C THR A 392 14.39 12.88 -4.94
N GLY A 393 14.58 13.56 -6.08
CA GLY A 393 14.48 12.95 -7.40
C GLY A 393 13.05 12.81 -7.95
N CYS A 394 12.03 13.35 -7.26
CA CYS A 394 10.63 13.28 -7.66
C CYS A 394 10.08 14.60 -8.23
N ASN A 395 10.60 15.03 -9.39
CA ASN A 395 10.22 16.30 -10.02
C ASN A 395 8.71 16.44 -10.31
N ALA A 396 8.01 15.32 -10.56
CA ALA A 396 6.57 15.31 -10.84
C ALA A 396 5.74 15.74 -9.62
N ILE A 397 6.23 15.43 -8.42
CA ILE A 397 5.56 15.74 -7.16
C ILE A 397 6.03 17.07 -6.60
N SER A 398 7.33 17.38 -6.59
CA SER A 398 7.81 18.64 -5.98
C SER A 398 7.16 19.88 -6.61
N ALA A 399 6.84 19.85 -7.91
CA ALA A 399 6.11 20.92 -8.60
C ALA A 399 4.66 21.13 -8.11
N THR A 400 4.07 20.16 -7.40
CA THR A 400 2.69 20.22 -6.90
C THR A 400 2.55 21.06 -5.64
N GLU A 401 3.62 21.25 -4.87
CA GLU A 401 3.58 21.97 -3.59
C GLU A 401 3.07 23.41 -3.76
N TYR A 402 3.56 24.09 -4.81
CA TYR A 402 3.12 25.45 -5.14
C TYR A 402 1.61 25.51 -5.36
N HIS A 403 1.05 24.56 -6.12
CA HIS A 403 -0.39 24.49 -6.37
C HIS A 403 -1.18 24.11 -5.11
N LEU A 404 -0.63 23.23 -4.27
CA LEU A 404 -1.21 22.85 -2.99
C LEU A 404 -1.31 24.06 -2.05
N ARG A 405 -0.21 24.79 -1.83
CA ARG A 405 -0.20 26.00 -0.98
C ARG A 405 -1.12 27.10 -1.48
N LYS A 406 -1.33 27.20 -2.80
CA LYS A 406 -2.26 28.18 -3.38
C LYS A 406 -3.73 27.82 -3.10
N LYS A 407 -4.05 26.52 -3.06
CA LYS A 407 -5.43 26.02 -2.83
C LYS A 407 -5.74 25.81 -1.34
N LEU A 408 -4.77 25.37 -0.55
CA LEU A 408 -4.88 25.10 0.87
C LEU A 408 -4.65 26.40 1.66
N LYS A 409 -5.71 27.03 2.17
CA LYS A 409 -5.62 28.35 2.83
C LYS A 409 -5.69 28.26 4.35
N ASP A 410 -6.59 27.43 4.88
CA ASP A 410 -6.95 27.47 6.30
C ASP A 410 -6.32 26.33 7.12
N ILE A 411 -5.56 25.45 6.46
CA ILE A 411 -4.93 24.28 7.08
C ILE A 411 -3.41 24.47 7.07
N PRO A 412 -2.74 24.47 8.24
CA PRO A 412 -1.30 24.55 8.34
C PRO A 412 -0.58 23.48 7.51
N ILE A 413 0.47 23.91 6.80
CA ILE A 413 1.28 23.02 5.95
C ILE A 413 2.78 23.28 6.14
N VAL A 414 3.50 22.22 6.52
CA VAL A 414 4.97 22.21 6.61
C VAL A 414 5.56 21.30 5.54
N THR A 415 6.81 21.58 5.15
CA THR A 415 7.55 20.74 4.19
C THR A 415 8.69 20.03 4.88
N THR A 416 8.79 18.74 4.60
CA THR A 416 9.90 17.85 4.98
C THR A 416 10.63 17.41 3.72
N THR A 417 11.92 17.09 3.83
CA THR A 417 12.70 16.57 2.69
C THR A 417 13.05 15.12 2.96
N PHE A 418 12.67 14.23 2.04
CA PHE A 418 12.99 12.82 2.11
C PHE A 418 13.98 12.43 1.01
N SER A 419 15.00 11.67 1.40
CA SER A 419 16.04 11.16 0.48
C SER A 419 16.30 9.69 0.73
N ASN A 420 16.41 9.30 2.00
CA ASN A 420 16.51 7.92 2.44
C ASN A 420 15.92 7.77 3.85
N ILE A 421 15.54 6.55 4.23
CA ILE A 421 15.07 6.23 5.59
C ILE A 421 16.25 6.37 6.56
N GLY A 422 16.02 7.01 7.70
CA GLY A 422 17.00 7.30 8.74
C GLY A 422 17.79 8.59 8.52
N GLN A 423 17.53 9.34 7.44
CA GLN A 423 18.20 10.60 7.16
C GLN A 423 17.34 11.81 7.58
N ASN A 424 18.00 12.88 8.04
CA ASN A 424 17.37 14.15 8.43
C ASN A 424 16.33 14.05 9.58
N LEU A 425 16.44 13.05 10.47
CA LEU A 425 15.46 12.82 11.54
C LEU A 425 15.20 14.04 12.44
N GLU A 426 16.25 14.79 12.80
CA GLU A 426 16.11 16.02 13.61
C GLU A 426 15.31 17.13 12.89
N GLN A 427 15.47 17.23 11.55
CA GLN A 427 14.65 18.13 10.75
C GLN A 427 13.18 17.68 10.77
N LEU A 428 12.91 16.38 10.61
CA LEU A 428 11.56 15.83 10.65
C LEU A 428 10.88 16.15 11.99
N ARG A 429 11.57 15.91 13.10
CA ARG A 429 11.08 16.20 14.45
C ARG A 429 10.72 17.68 14.62
N THR A 430 11.65 18.57 14.25
CA THR A 430 11.44 20.03 14.33
C THR A 430 10.25 20.49 13.47
N ARG A 431 10.06 19.92 12.28
CA ARG A 431 8.92 20.25 11.40
C ARG A 431 7.59 19.78 11.97
N ILE A 432 7.55 18.60 12.59
CA ILE A 432 6.36 18.08 13.27
C ILE A 432 6.00 18.97 14.48
N ASP A 433 6.99 19.35 15.28
CA ASP A 433 6.78 20.26 16.42
C ASP A 433 6.18 21.60 15.97
N ALA A 434 6.76 22.21 14.94
CA ALA A 434 6.25 23.46 14.38
C ALA A 434 4.82 23.31 13.83
N LEU A 435 4.51 22.20 13.14
CA LEU A 435 3.16 21.95 12.64
C LEU A 435 2.15 21.81 13.77
N ILE A 436 2.46 21.00 14.79
CA ILE A 436 1.58 20.79 15.95
C ILE A 436 1.36 22.10 16.72
N GLU A 437 2.39 22.94 16.87
CA GLU A 437 2.26 24.26 17.47
C GLU A 437 1.34 25.18 16.65
N LEU A 438 1.42 25.13 15.32
CA LEU A 438 0.53 25.91 14.44
C LEU A 438 -0.92 25.45 14.51
N ILE A 439 -1.17 24.15 14.69
CA ILE A 439 -2.53 23.58 14.78
C ILE A 439 -3.19 23.91 16.12
N ARG A 440 -2.41 23.95 17.21
CA ARG A 440 -2.93 24.20 18.57
C ARG A 440 -3.07 25.68 18.92
N LYS A 441 -2.62 26.59 18.05
CA LYS A 441 -2.84 28.03 18.16
C LYS A 441 -4.23 28.39 17.67
#